data_AF-A0A1H8YS80-F1
#
_entry.id   AF-A0A1H8YS80-F1
#
_cell.length_a   1.000
_cell.length_b   1.000
_cell.length_c   1.000
_cell.angle_alpha   90.00
_cell.angle_beta   90.00
_cell.angle_gamma   90.00
#
_symmetry.space_group_name_H-M   'P 1'
#
loop_
_entity.id
_entity.type
_entity.pdbx_description
1 polymer ?
#
loop_
_entity_poly.entity_id
_entity_poly.type
_entity_poly.pdbx_seq_one_letter_code
_entity_poly.pdbx_strand_id
1 'polypeptide(L)'
;MKKRSFSRVISLLLSFAMIAGLVIIPKENVKTVEAADAYVTVTATRCYDYCYEVLEYVNDERRKNGLNEVTMDKDLMEAAMQRAAESVVIGAAFDHSEIDNSRAHTRPDGTTCFTVCTKAMGENIAYGQATPFKVMYNNSTDIDPTSDTDMDHTSWMRSSGHRDNILYGLKDTDKASWKSVGIGMVYYGGNYYYYWAQEFSSVTATPVEKRTDRETTTFTVGVTSEIYSRLQTRGLLKGGSNIGNGSSGGSGGSGGSGGGQATGPVRGKWENDGKGWWFSLGNGEYAKNCWLRSGSNWYAFGMDGYMITGWVAIDGTWYYFHSDGHMANSEWVDGYWLSGNGAWSYSGVGSWHAGAGGWWFEDSSGWYPYSQWQKIDGKWYYFDGNGYMVTNTTIDGYRLGADGAMQ
;
A
#
# COMPACT_ATOMS: atom_id res chain seq x y z
N MET A 1 27.00 -16.33 46.53
CA MET A 1 25.57 -16.14 46.88
C MET A 1 25.25 -14.65 47.01
N LYS A 2 24.48 -14.10 46.07
CA LYS A 2 23.29 -13.26 46.33
C LYS A 2 22.77 -12.74 44.98
N LYS A 3 21.71 -13.38 44.51
CA LYS A 3 20.84 -12.91 43.42
C LYS A 3 20.32 -11.51 43.80
N ARG A 4 20.49 -10.52 42.93
CA ARG A 4 19.68 -9.29 42.89
C ARG A 4 18.90 -9.35 41.58
N SER A 5 17.80 -10.11 41.58
CA SER A 5 16.43 -9.58 41.63
C SER A 5 16.13 -8.67 40.44
N PHE A 6 15.58 -9.31 39.40
CA PHE A 6 14.55 -8.75 38.52
C PHE A 6 13.64 -7.79 39.31
N SER A 7 13.56 -6.53 38.89
CA SER A 7 12.38 -5.64 38.97
C SER A 7 12.84 -4.18 38.86
N ARG A 8 13.08 -3.71 37.63
CA ARG A 8 13.18 -2.28 37.26
C ARG A 8 12.77 -2.06 35.79
N VAL A 9 11.59 -2.53 35.39
CA VAL A 9 11.01 -2.20 34.07
C VAL A 9 9.57 -1.65 34.18
N ILE A 10 8.97 -1.58 35.38
CA ILE A 10 7.57 -1.12 35.54
C ILE A 10 7.50 0.11 36.47
N SER A 11 8.31 1.14 36.20
CA SER A 11 8.18 2.42 36.92
C SER A 11 8.46 3.67 36.07
N LEU A 12 8.52 3.56 34.74
CA LEU A 12 8.62 4.73 33.84
C LEU A 12 7.41 4.93 32.92
N LEU A 13 6.37 4.09 33.02
CA LEU A 13 5.17 4.18 32.18
C LEU A 13 4.03 5.02 32.78
N LEU A 14 4.21 5.59 33.99
CA LEU A 14 3.12 6.26 34.73
C LEU A 14 3.18 7.80 34.74
N SER A 15 4.18 8.43 34.12
CA SER A 15 4.21 9.89 33.94
C SER A 15 3.70 10.37 32.57
N PHE A 16 3.28 9.47 31.68
CA PHE A 16 2.75 9.80 30.34
C PHE A 16 1.22 9.88 30.25
N ALA A 17 0.50 9.40 31.26
CA ALA A 17 -0.97 9.24 31.19
C ALA A 17 -1.77 10.45 31.73
N MET A 18 -1.17 11.64 31.78
CA MET A 18 -1.86 12.85 32.20
C MET A 18 -1.74 13.90 31.09
N ILE A 19 -2.55 13.75 30.03
CA ILE A 19 -3.37 14.82 29.41
C ILE A 19 -3.93 14.42 28.02
N ALA A 20 -3.39 13.43 27.30
CA ALA A 20 -3.95 13.02 26.00
C ALA A 20 -4.63 11.64 26.06
N GLY A 21 -5.84 11.52 25.51
CA GLY A 21 -6.62 10.29 25.49
C GLY A 21 -5.86 9.15 24.84
N LEU A 22 -5.39 8.20 25.66
CA LEU A 22 -4.67 7.01 25.22
C LEU A 22 -5.59 6.13 24.35
N VAL A 23 -5.37 6.15 23.04
CA VAL A 23 -5.98 5.19 22.11
C VAL A 23 -4.96 4.05 21.88
N ILE A 24 -5.39 2.81 22.12
CA ILE A 24 -4.61 1.61 21.80
C ILE A 24 -5.33 0.89 20.67
N ILE A 25 -4.66 0.72 19.54
CA ILE A 25 -5.17 -0.07 18.41
C ILE A 25 -4.51 -1.46 18.45
N PRO A 26 -5.26 -2.52 18.78
CA PRO A 26 -4.75 -3.89 18.82
C PRO A 26 -4.44 -4.43 17.41
N LYS A 27 -3.50 -5.37 17.36
CA LYS A 27 -2.91 -5.96 16.15
C LYS A 27 -3.89 -6.61 15.17
N GLU A 28 -5.07 -7.02 15.62
CA GLU A 28 -6.01 -7.74 14.76
C GLU A 28 -6.56 -6.83 13.65
N ASN A 29 -6.06 -7.07 12.44
CA ASN A 29 -6.57 -6.52 11.18
C ASN A 29 -6.44 -5.00 11.00
N VAL A 30 -5.35 -4.38 11.49
CA VAL A 30 -5.03 -3.00 11.05
C VAL A 30 -4.62 -3.05 9.58
N LYS A 31 -5.50 -2.56 8.71
CA LYS A 31 -5.25 -2.51 7.25
C LYS A 31 -4.51 -1.24 6.88
N THR A 32 -3.79 -1.28 5.77
CA THR A 32 -3.32 -0.06 5.09
C THR A 32 -4.31 0.23 3.97
N VAL A 33 -4.78 1.46 3.92
CA VAL A 33 -5.66 1.98 2.87
C VAL A 33 -4.91 3.13 2.21
N GLU A 34 -4.97 3.26 0.89
CA GLU A 34 -4.41 4.43 0.20
C GLU A 34 -5.55 5.18 -0.47
N ALA A 35 -5.58 6.50 -0.28
CA ALA A 35 -6.57 7.37 -0.87
C ALA A 35 -6.25 7.49 -2.37
N ALA A 36 -7.08 6.86 -3.19
CA ALA A 36 -7.00 7.04 -4.62
C ALA A 36 -7.61 8.38 -5.05
N ASP A 37 -7.05 8.99 -6.10
CA ASP A 37 -7.59 10.23 -6.69
C ASP A 37 -9.02 10.06 -7.22
N ALA A 38 -9.37 8.84 -7.62
CA ALA A 38 -10.69 8.41 -8.05
C ALA A 38 -10.82 6.89 -7.91
N TYR A 39 -12.05 6.39 -7.94
CA TYR A 39 -12.33 4.95 -8.02
C TYR A 39 -13.08 4.62 -9.31
N VAL A 40 -12.70 3.49 -9.91
CA VAL A 40 -13.40 2.83 -11.01
C VAL A 40 -13.81 1.42 -10.57
N THR A 41 -14.71 0.80 -11.33
CA THR A 41 -15.17 -0.56 -11.08
C THR A 41 -14.89 -1.46 -12.27
N VAL A 42 -14.53 -2.70 -11.99
CA VAL A 42 -14.28 -3.77 -12.97
C VAL A 42 -15.14 -4.96 -12.61
N THR A 43 -16.11 -5.32 -13.45
CA THR A 43 -16.85 -6.58 -13.29
C THR A 43 -16.10 -7.70 -14.00
N ALA A 44 -15.61 -8.69 -13.25
CA ALA A 44 -14.84 -9.82 -13.79
C ALA A 44 -15.17 -11.13 -13.05
N THR A 45 -14.91 -12.26 -13.71
CA THR A 45 -15.12 -13.59 -13.12
C THR A 45 -13.85 -14.08 -12.44
N ARG A 46 -13.92 -14.30 -11.14
CA ARG A 46 -12.88 -14.94 -10.33
C ARG A 46 -12.86 -16.43 -10.62
N CYS A 47 -11.69 -16.99 -10.90
CA CYS A 47 -11.53 -18.40 -11.27
C CYS A 47 -10.72 -19.16 -10.22
N TYR A 48 -11.37 -19.54 -9.11
CA TYR A 48 -10.69 -20.22 -8.00
C TYR A 48 -10.21 -21.62 -8.36
N ASP A 49 -10.95 -22.31 -9.22
CA ASP A 49 -10.56 -23.60 -9.81
C ASP A 49 -9.14 -23.55 -10.40
N TYR A 50 -8.85 -22.51 -11.16
CA TYR A 50 -7.53 -22.33 -11.79
C TYR A 50 -6.44 -21.92 -10.80
N CYS A 51 -6.78 -21.14 -9.77
CA CYS A 51 -5.80 -20.65 -8.79
C CYS A 51 -5.17 -21.79 -8.00
N TYR A 52 -5.96 -22.82 -7.65
CA TYR A 52 -5.45 -23.99 -6.94
C TYR A 52 -4.66 -24.95 -7.84
N GLU A 53 -5.00 -25.05 -9.13
CA GLU A 53 -4.18 -25.83 -10.08
C GLU A 53 -2.79 -25.17 -10.27
N VAL A 54 -2.74 -23.84 -10.35
CA VAL A 54 -1.46 -23.10 -10.33
C VAL A 54 -0.67 -23.37 -9.05
N LEU A 55 -1.33 -23.39 -7.88
CA LEU A 55 -0.65 -23.70 -6.60
C LEU A 55 0.01 -25.09 -6.65
N GLU A 56 -0.66 -26.07 -7.24
CA GLU A 56 -0.12 -27.42 -7.41
C GLU A 56 1.14 -27.40 -8.29
N TYR A 57 1.14 -26.68 -9.41
CA TYR A 57 2.34 -26.51 -10.24
C TYR A 57 3.47 -25.75 -9.54
N VAL A 58 3.15 -24.70 -8.78
CA VAL A 58 4.14 -23.95 -7.98
C VAL A 58 4.82 -24.88 -6.99
N ASN A 59 4.03 -25.69 -6.27
CA ASN A 59 4.57 -26.63 -5.29
C ASN A 59 5.31 -27.80 -5.96
N ASP A 60 4.92 -28.23 -7.17
CA ASP A 60 5.71 -29.18 -7.97
C ASP A 60 7.10 -28.64 -8.29
N GLU A 61 7.21 -27.40 -8.76
CA GLU A 61 8.51 -26.78 -9.08
C GLU A 61 9.36 -26.58 -7.83
N ARG A 62 8.75 -26.21 -6.71
CA ARG A 62 9.44 -26.11 -5.43
C ARG A 62 9.96 -27.47 -4.94
N ARG A 63 9.14 -28.52 -5.04
CA ARG A 63 9.55 -29.91 -4.71
C ARG A 63 10.72 -30.38 -5.57
N LYS A 64 10.68 -30.14 -6.90
CA LYS A 64 11.77 -30.50 -7.83
C LYS A 64 13.10 -29.84 -7.47
N ASN A 65 13.05 -28.67 -6.82
CA ASN A 65 14.22 -27.91 -6.39
C ASN A 65 14.56 -28.11 -4.89
N GLY A 66 13.93 -29.08 -4.21
CA GLY A 66 14.20 -29.39 -2.80
C GLY A 66 13.72 -28.32 -1.82
N LEU A 67 12.72 -27.52 -2.20
CA LEU A 67 12.18 -26.41 -1.42
C LEU A 67 10.89 -26.81 -0.72
N ASN A 68 10.61 -26.18 0.43
CA ASN A 68 9.34 -26.35 1.14
C ASN A 68 8.17 -25.82 0.29
N GLU A 69 7.04 -26.49 0.36
CA GLU A 69 5.79 -26.02 -0.25
C GLU A 69 5.31 -24.71 0.38
N VAL A 70 4.57 -23.93 -0.39
CA VAL A 70 3.82 -22.77 0.10
C VAL A 70 2.34 -23.12 0.24
N THR A 71 1.67 -22.46 1.19
CA THR A 71 0.23 -22.64 1.44
C THR A 71 -0.57 -21.44 0.94
N MET A 72 -1.76 -21.67 0.39
CA MET A 72 -2.68 -20.59 0.03
C MET A 72 -3.07 -19.79 1.28
N ASP A 73 -2.82 -18.48 1.29
CA ASP A 73 -3.25 -17.57 2.34
C ASP A 73 -4.50 -16.81 1.91
N LYS A 74 -5.47 -16.71 2.83
CA LYS A 74 -6.76 -16.04 2.58
C LYS A 74 -6.59 -14.59 2.11
N ASP A 75 -5.76 -13.81 2.80
CA ASP A 75 -5.61 -12.38 2.54
C ASP A 75 -4.78 -12.14 1.28
N LEU A 76 -3.75 -12.96 1.05
CA LEU A 76 -2.97 -12.91 -0.18
C LEU A 76 -3.79 -13.37 -1.40
N MET A 77 -4.69 -14.35 -1.27
CA MET A 77 -5.54 -14.78 -2.39
C MET A 77 -6.50 -13.66 -2.80
N GLU A 78 -7.12 -12.97 -1.84
CA GLU A 78 -7.93 -11.77 -2.12
C GLU A 78 -7.09 -10.66 -2.75
N ALA A 79 -5.88 -10.45 -2.24
CA ALA A 79 -4.94 -9.48 -2.79
C ALA A 79 -4.56 -9.79 -4.24
N ALA A 80 -4.21 -11.04 -4.55
CA ALA A 80 -3.86 -11.45 -5.90
C ALA A 80 -5.06 -11.33 -6.86
N MET A 81 -6.29 -11.59 -6.40
CA MET A 81 -7.50 -11.35 -7.21
C MET A 81 -7.71 -9.85 -7.48
N GLN A 82 -7.48 -9.00 -6.47
CA GLN A 82 -7.51 -7.55 -6.62
C GLN A 82 -6.43 -7.07 -7.60
N ARG A 83 -5.21 -7.59 -7.51
CA ARG A 83 -4.11 -7.26 -8.44
C ARG A 83 -4.41 -7.68 -9.87
N ALA A 84 -4.97 -8.86 -10.06
CA ALA A 84 -5.42 -9.31 -11.37
C ALA A 84 -6.49 -8.37 -11.96
N ALA A 85 -7.45 -7.89 -11.15
CA ALA A 85 -8.43 -6.90 -11.57
C ALA A 85 -7.81 -5.51 -11.85
N GLU A 86 -6.82 -5.10 -11.07
CA GLU A 86 -6.06 -3.87 -11.30
C GLU A 86 -5.27 -3.91 -12.61
N SER A 87 -4.72 -5.06 -13.00
CA SER A 87 -4.10 -5.25 -14.32
C SER A 87 -5.08 -5.05 -15.47
N VAL A 88 -6.38 -5.35 -15.29
CA VAL A 88 -7.43 -4.99 -16.27
C VAL A 88 -7.48 -3.48 -16.47
N VAL A 89 -7.42 -2.71 -15.38
CA VAL A 89 -7.47 -1.24 -15.42
C VAL A 89 -6.25 -0.65 -16.11
N ILE A 90 -5.05 -1.14 -15.78
CA ILE A 90 -3.81 -0.71 -16.44
C ILE A 90 -3.86 -1.04 -17.94
N GLY A 91 -4.25 -2.28 -18.29
CA GLY A 91 -4.37 -2.70 -19.70
C GLY A 91 -5.45 -1.95 -20.48
N ALA A 92 -6.48 -1.44 -19.81
CA ALA A 92 -7.48 -0.56 -20.42
C ALA A 92 -6.98 0.89 -20.59
N ALA A 93 -6.18 1.39 -19.65
CA ALA A 93 -5.72 2.78 -19.62
C ALA A 93 -4.49 3.06 -20.51
N PHE A 94 -3.65 2.05 -20.77
CA PHE A 94 -2.39 2.20 -21.51
C PHE A 94 -2.28 1.21 -22.66
N ASP A 95 -1.57 1.59 -23.73
CA ASP A 95 -1.18 0.64 -24.77
C ASP A 95 -0.06 -0.27 -24.26
N HIS A 96 0.06 -1.49 -24.79
CA HIS A 96 1.07 -2.45 -24.32
C HIS A 96 2.51 -1.91 -24.40
N SER A 97 2.82 -1.02 -25.35
CA SER A 97 4.13 -0.36 -25.46
C SER A 97 4.40 0.69 -24.38
N GLU A 98 3.38 1.13 -23.64
CA GLU A 98 3.50 2.09 -22.53
C GLU A 98 3.64 1.41 -21.15
N ILE A 99 3.44 0.08 -21.10
CA ILE A 99 3.49 -0.71 -19.87
C ILE A 99 4.88 -1.31 -19.74
N ASP A 100 5.74 -0.61 -19.01
CA ASP A 100 7.03 -1.13 -18.58
C ASP A 100 6.89 -1.96 -17.28
N ASN A 101 7.99 -2.59 -16.86
CA ASN A 101 8.02 -3.41 -15.65
C ASN A 101 7.65 -2.59 -14.39
N SER A 102 8.05 -1.31 -14.34
CA SER A 102 7.70 -0.43 -13.23
C SER A 102 6.18 -0.25 -13.12
N ARG A 103 5.52 0.06 -14.23
CA ARG A 103 4.07 0.29 -14.28
C ARG A 103 3.29 -0.96 -14.00
N ALA A 104 3.75 -2.12 -14.47
CA ALA A 104 3.11 -3.40 -14.22
C ALA A 104 3.07 -3.74 -12.72
N HIS A 105 4.15 -3.42 -11.99
CA HIS A 105 4.26 -3.59 -10.53
C HIS A 105 3.81 -2.36 -9.70
N THR A 106 3.13 -1.40 -10.34
CA THR A 106 2.51 -0.25 -9.68
C THR A 106 1.00 -0.44 -9.70
N ARG A 107 0.34 -0.23 -8.57
CA ARG A 107 -1.12 -0.25 -8.47
C ARG A 107 -1.71 0.95 -9.22
N PRO A 108 -2.96 0.88 -9.73
CA PRO A 108 -3.51 1.95 -10.55
C PRO A 108 -3.71 3.28 -9.80
N ASP A 109 -3.73 3.27 -8.48
CA ASP A 109 -3.72 4.43 -7.59
C ASP A 109 -2.31 5.06 -7.42
N GLY A 110 -1.29 4.49 -8.07
CA GLY A 110 0.08 5.01 -8.13
C GLY A 110 1.01 4.44 -7.05
N THR A 111 0.55 3.47 -6.27
CA THR A 111 1.31 2.95 -5.13
C THR A 111 1.97 1.61 -5.49
N THR A 112 2.87 1.12 -4.65
CA THR A 112 3.58 -0.13 -4.97
C THR A 112 2.63 -1.31 -4.91
N CYS A 113 2.79 -2.32 -5.77
CA CYS A 113 2.02 -3.58 -5.71
C CYS A 113 1.82 -4.14 -4.29
N PHE A 114 2.86 -4.09 -3.45
CA PHE A 114 2.83 -4.62 -2.09
C PHE A 114 1.86 -3.91 -1.11
N THR A 115 1.30 -2.75 -1.45
CA THR A 115 0.30 -2.11 -0.57
C THR A 115 -1.07 -2.77 -0.65
N VAL A 116 -1.30 -3.67 -1.62
CA VAL A 116 -2.55 -4.43 -1.75
C VAL A 116 -2.85 -5.28 -0.51
N CYS A 117 -1.82 -5.72 0.20
CA CYS A 117 -1.94 -6.53 1.41
C CYS A 117 -0.68 -6.39 2.26
N THR A 118 -0.85 -6.24 3.58
CA THR A 118 0.28 -6.11 4.52
C THR A 118 1.19 -7.34 4.57
N LYS A 119 0.75 -8.49 4.05
CA LYS A 119 1.56 -9.71 3.91
C LYS A 119 2.33 -9.78 2.59
N ALA A 120 1.99 -8.99 1.58
CA ALA A 120 2.58 -9.09 0.25
C ALA A 120 4.06 -8.65 0.25
N MET A 121 4.95 -9.51 -0.23
CA MET A 121 6.40 -9.28 -0.24
C MET A 121 7.06 -9.62 -1.59
N GLY A 122 6.37 -10.34 -2.47
CA GLY A 122 6.85 -10.67 -3.80
C GLY A 122 5.66 -10.84 -4.73
N GLU A 123 5.74 -10.30 -5.95
CA GLU A 123 4.64 -10.33 -6.91
C GLU A 123 5.10 -10.98 -8.21
N ASN A 124 4.26 -11.84 -8.78
CA ASN A 124 4.32 -12.20 -10.20
C ASN A 124 2.98 -11.84 -10.84
N ILE A 125 3.02 -11.25 -12.03
CA ILE A 125 1.81 -10.94 -12.81
C ILE A 125 1.94 -11.52 -14.21
N ALA A 126 0.80 -11.88 -14.81
CA ALA A 126 0.74 -12.32 -16.19
C ALA A 126 -0.62 -12.00 -16.79
N TYR A 127 -0.69 -11.89 -18.11
CA TYR A 127 -1.94 -11.68 -18.81
C TYR A 127 -1.95 -12.41 -20.16
N GLY A 128 -3.14 -12.90 -20.54
CA GLY A 128 -3.38 -13.58 -21.82
C GLY A 128 -3.28 -15.12 -21.77
N GLN A 129 -2.69 -15.71 -20.74
CA GLN A 129 -2.57 -17.17 -20.64
C GLN A 129 -3.91 -17.79 -20.19
N ALA A 130 -4.54 -18.59 -21.05
CA ALA A 130 -5.91 -19.06 -20.81
C ALA A 130 -6.06 -20.21 -19.80
N THR A 131 -4.96 -20.81 -19.35
CA THR A 131 -4.99 -21.98 -18.46
C THR A 131 -3.86 -21.93 -17.42
N PRO A 132 -4.01 -22.63 -16.28
CA PRO A 132 -2.96 -22.78 -15.27
C PRO A 132 -1.64 -23.27 -15.85
N PHE A 133 -1.68 -24.27 -16.73
CA PHE A 133 -0.50 -24.78 -17.40
C PHE A 133 0.18 -23.72 -18.27
N LYS A 134 -0.59 -22.94 -19.04
CA LYS A 134 -0.04 -21.89 -19.92
C LYS A 134 0.62 -20.75 -19.14
N VAL A 135 0.05 -20.33 -18.01
CA VAL A 135 0.66 -19.27 -17.19
C VAL A 135 1.94 -19.76 -16.51
N MET A 136 1.99 -21.02 -16.11
CA MET A 136 3.18 -21.61 -15.48
C MET A 136 4.31 -21.87 -16.50
N TYR A 137 4.01 -22.51 -17.63
CA TYR A 137 5.04 -23.09 -18.51
C TYR A 137 4.99 -22.66 -19.97
N ASN A 138 3.89 -22.03 -20.40
CA ASN A 138 3.54 -21.78 -21.80
C ASN A 138 3.31 -23.07 -22.63
N ASN A 139 2.58 -22.96 -23.74
CA ASN A 139 2.38 -24.00 -24.74
C ASN A 139 2.43 -23.38 -26.14
N SER A 140 3.63 -23.30 -26.71
CA SER A 140 3.78 -23.24 -28.16
C SER A 140 4.52 -24.49 -28.58
N THR A 141 3.90 -25.27 -29.45
CA THR A 141 4.51 -26.45 -30.09
C THR A 141 5.68 -26.10 -31.02
N ASP A 142 6.05 -24.82 -31.14
CA ASP A 142 7.02 -24.29 -32.10
C ASP A 142 8.15 -23.45 -31.47
N ILE A 143 8.57 -23.72 -30.22
CA ILE A 143 9.64 -22.91 -29.60
C ILE A 143 10.89 -23.73 -29.28
N ASP A 144 12.01 -23.30 -29.88
CA ASP A 144 13.37 -23.75 -29.62
C ASP A 144 13.78 -23.42 -28.18
N PRO A 145 14.08 -24.43 -27.32
CA PRO A 145 14.47 -24.21 -25.93
C PRO A 145 15.86 -23.56 -25.75
N THR A 146 16.58 -23.28 -26.83
CA THR A 146 17.94 -22.69 -26.81
C THR A 146 18.02 -21.25 -27.31
N SER A 147 16.91 -20.68 -27.80
CA SER A 147 16.85 -19.31 -28.30
C SER A 147 16.61 -18.30 -27.17
N ASP A 148 17.61 -17.44 -26.91
CA ASP A 148 17.52 -16.23 -26.07
C ASP A 148 16.92 -15.02 -26.85
N THR A 149 16.35 -15.28 -28.04
CA THR A 149 15.84 -14.23 -28.95
C THR A 149 14.35 -14.34 -29.25
N ASP A 150 13.68 -15.35 -28.69
CA ASP A 150 12.25 -15.54 -28.89
C ASP A 150 11.48 -14.76 -27.81
N MET A 151 10.61 -13.84 -28.22
CA MET A 151 9.89 -12.89 -27.36
C MET A 151 8.84 -13.55 -26.42
N ASP A 152 8.99 -14.82 -26.07
CA ASP A 152 8.02 -15.62 -25.33
C ASP A 152 8.48 -16.04 -23.91
N HIS A 153 9.05 -15.06 -23.19
CA HIS A 153 9.34 -15.13 -21.75
C HIS A 153 8.10 -14.84 -20.86
N THR A 154 6.88 -14.98 -21.39
CA THR A 154 5.66 -14.48 -20.73
C THR A 154 5.12 -15.40 -19.63
N SER A 155 5.50 -16.68 -19.62
CA SER A 155 5.12 -17.62 -18.55
C SER A 155 6.08 -17.56 -17.36
N TRP A 156 5.56 -17.83 -16.16
CA TRP A 156 6.31 -17.60 -14.94
C TRP A 156 7.58 -18.45 -14.83
N MET A 157 7.56 -19.73 -15.23
CA MET A 157 8.76 -20.56 -15.13
C MET A 157 9.78 -20.30 -16.26
N ARG A 158 9.38 -19.65 -17.36
CA ARG A 158 10.29 -19.27 -18.46
C ARG A 158 10.92 -17.88 -18.27
N SER A 159 10.33 -17.03 -17.45
CA SER A 159 10.94 -15.76 -17.01
C SER A 159 11.88 -16.00 -15.83
N SER A 160 13.13 -15.53 -15.93
CA SER A 160 14.09 -15.65 -14.82
C SER A 160 13.60 -14.92 -13.56
N GLY A 161 13.03 -13.72 -13.70
CA GLY A 161 12.49 -12.96 -12.56
C GLY A 161 11.33 -13.67 -11.87
N HIS A 162 10.32 -14.12 -12.64
CA HIS A 162 9.16 -14.79 -12.07
C HIS A 162 9.49 -16.16 -11.48
N ARG A 163 10.35 -16.93 -12.17
CA ARG A 163 10.84 -18.23 -11.69
C ARG A 163 11.66 -18.08 -10.41
N ASP A 164 12.58 -17.11 -10.38
CA ASP A 164 13.38 -16.85 -9.19
C ASP A 164 12.48 -16.43 -8.02
N ASN A 165 11.42 -15.66 -8.27
CA ASN A 165 10.44 -15.32 -7.23
C ASN A 165 9.68 -16.56 -6.71
N ILE A 166 9.24 -17.47 -7.59
CA ILE A 166 8.56 -18.73 -7.21
C ILE A 166 9.47 -19.64 -6.37
N LEU A 167 10.74 -19.78 -6.75
CA LEU A 167 11.66 -20.72 -6.12
C LEU A 167 12.39 -20.11 -4.92
N TYR A 168 12.95 -18.91 -5.07
CA TYR A 168 13.97 -18.38 -4.17
C TYR A 168 13.58 -17.07 -3.47
N GLY A 169 12.54 -16.38 -3.96
CA GLY A 169 12.16 -15.04 -3.51
C GLY A 169 12.97 -13.94 -4.21
N LEU A 170 12.90 -12.72 -3.70
CA LEU A 170 13.68 -11.61 -4.25
C LEU A 170 15.18 -11.84 -4.02
N LYS A 171 16.01 -11.49 -5.00
CA LYS A 171 17.46 -11.81 -5.05
C LYS A 171 18.30 -11.29 -3.86
N ASP A 172 17.73 -10.41 -3.03
CA ASP A 172 18.40 -9.77 -1.89
C ASP A 172 17.90 -10.24 -0.51
N THR A 173 17.04 -11.27 -0.45
CA THR A 173 16.60 -11.89 0.81
C THR A 173 17.13 -13.32 0.91
N ASP A 174 17.50 -13.78 2.11
CA ASP A 174 18.00 -15.14 2.35
C ASP A 174 17.11 -16.20 1.68
N LYS A 175 17.74 -16.97 0.80
CA LYS A 175 17.16 -17.86 -0.22
C LYS A 175 16.10 -18.81 0.40
N ALA A 176 14.90 -18.80 -0.16
CA ALA A 176 13.75 -19.68 0.16
C ALA A 176 12.95 -19.36 1.44
N SER A 177 12.49 -18.11 1.58
CA SER A 177 11.72 -17.65 2.74
C SER A 177 10.20 -17.78 2.64
N TRP A 178 9.63 -18.04 1.44
CA TRP A 178 8.18 -18.05 1.28
C TRP A 178 7.51 -19.20 2.04
N LYS A 179 6.52 -18.85 2.86
CA LYS A 179 5.66 -19.79 3.61
C LYS A 179 4.24 -19.78 3.07
N SER A 180 3.81 -18.66 2.50
CA SER A 180 2.47 -18.53 1.95
C SER A 180 2.47 -17.82 0.61
N VAL A 181 1.40 -18.07 -0.14
CA VAL A 181 1.14 -17.45 -1.42
C VAL A 181 -0.36 -17.15 -1.56
N GLY A 182 -0.71 -16.10 -2.27
CA GLY A 182 -2.02 -15.90 -2.85
C GLY A 182 -1.92 -16.02 -4.36
N ILE A 183 -2.83 -16.76 -4.98
CA ILE A 183 -2.91 -16.85 -6.45
C ILE A 183 -4.28 -16.34 -6.84
N GLY A 184 -4.29 -15.37 -7.76
CA GLY A 184 -5.49 -14.73 -8.26
C GLY A 184 -5.58 -14.87 -9.77
N MET A 185 -6.79 -15.12 -10.25
CA MET A 185 -7.11 -15.06 -11.67
C MET A 185 -8.49 -14.45 -11.87
N VAL A 186 -8.54 -13.40 -12.69
CA VAL A 186 -9.81 -12.84 -13.17
C VAL A 186 -9.91 -12.98 -14.69
N TYR A 187 -11.08 -13.44 -15.13
CA TYR A 187 -11.50 -13.43 -16.52
C TYR A 187 -12.36 -12.19 -16.78
N TYR A 188 -11.91 -11.33 -17.69
CA TYR A 188 -12.62 -10.13 -18.10
C TYR A 188 -13.18 -10.31 -19.52
N GLY A 189 -14.50 -10.51 -19.62
CA GLY A 189 -15.19 -10.83 -20.87
C GLY A 189 -15.19 -9.67 -21.86
N GLY A 190 -14.90 -9.97 -23.13
CA GLY A 190 -14.91 -8.98 -24.23
C GLY A 190 -13.74 -9.03 -25.18
N ASN A 191 -12.54 -9.13 -24.61
CA ASN A 191 -11.28 -9.22 -25.36
C ASN A 191 -10.52 -10.53 -25.05
N TYR A 192 -11.15 -11.47 -24.35
CA TYR A 192 -10.59 -12.78 -23.94
C TYR A 192 -9.28 -12.69 -23.14
N TYR A 193 -9.17 -11.72 -22.21
CA TYR A 193 -7.98 -11.61 -21.37
C TYR A 193 -8.19 -12.25 -20.00
N TYR A 194 -7.29 -13.20 -19.72
CA TYR A 194 -7.08 -13.83 -18.42
C TYR A 194 -5.96 -13.06 -17.74
N TYR A 195 -6.23 -12.47 -16.58
CA TYR A 195 -5.24 -11.74 -15.80
C TYR A 195 -4.90 -12.55 -14.56
N TRP A 196 -3.62 -12.71 -14.29
CA TRP A 196 -3.08 -13.55 -13.23
C TRP A 196 -2.19 -12.72 -12.32
N ALA A 197 -2.23 -13.03 -11.03
CA ALA A 197 -1.26 -12.55 -10.07
C ALA A 197 -0.88 -13.65 -9.06
N GLN A 198 0.34 -13.60 -8.57
CA GLN A 198 0.81 -14.32 -7.39
C GLN A 198 1.35 -13.30 -6.40
N GLU A 199 0.96 -13.41 -5.15
CA GLU A 199 1.46 -12.61 -4.03
C GLU A 199 2.12 -13.54 -3.01
N PHE A 200 3.43 -13.40 -2.78
CA PHE A 200 4.21 -14.24 -1.89
C PHE A 200 4.48 -13.57 -0.55
N SER A 201 4.60 -14.37 0.51
CA SER A 201 4.97 -13.89 1.83
C SER A 201 5.84 -14.86 2.61
N SER A 202 6.70 -14.32 3.47
CA SER A 202 7.46 -15.07 4.47
C SER A 202 6.67 -15.34 5.76
N VAL A 203 5.46 -14.75 5.86
CA VAL A 203 4.52 -14.97 6.95
C VAL A 203 3.79 -16.30 6.74
N THR A 204 3.53 -17.03 7.83
CA THR A 204 2.75 -18.27 7.77
C THR A 204 1.32 -17.98 7.28
N ALA A 205 0.81 -18.82 6.39
CA ALA A 205 -0.53 -18.66 5.84
C ALA A 205 -1.60 -18.69 6.94
N THR A 206 -2.58 -17.79 6.81
CA THR A 206 -3.95 -18.00 7.30
C THR A 206 -4.66 -18.86 6.25
N PRO A 207 -4.88 -20.16 6.49
CA PRO A 207 -5.39 -21.06 5.46
C PRO A 207 -6.81 -20.67 5.04
N VAL A 208 -7.11 -20.88 3.77
CA VAL A 208 -8.44 -20.74 3.19
C VAL A 208 -8.90 -22.07 2.61
N GLU A 209 -10.19 -22.35 2.69
CA GLU A 209 -10.78 -23.56 2.12
C GLU A 209 -10.57 -23.61 0.60
N LYS A 210 -10.26 -24.79 0.06
CA LYS A 210 -10.09 -24.99 -1.37
C LYS A 210 -11.40 -24.72 -2.10
N ARG A 211 -11.42 -23.68 -2.91
CA ARG A 211 -12.54 -23.32 -3.80
C ARG A 211 -12.30 -23.88 -5.19
N THR A 212 -13.36 -24.41 -5.80
CA THR A 212 -13.35 -24.97 -7.17
C THR A 212 -14.39 -24.31 -8.07
N ASP A 213 -15.00 -23.23 -7.60
CA ASP A 213 -16.05 -22.52 -8.27
C ASP A 213 -15.51 -21.27 -8.99
N ARG A 214 -16.39 -20.63 -9.76
CA ARG A 214 -16.13 -19.36 -10.43
C ARG A 214 -17.20 -18.37 -10.04
N GLU A 215 -16.78 -17.14 -9.78
CA GLU A 215 -17.66 -16.12 -9.22
C GLU A 215 -17.48 -14.79 -9.97
N THR A 216 -18.55 -14.31 -10.61
CA THR A 216 -18.55 -12.97 -11.18
C THR A 216 -18.83 -11.95 -10.10
N THR A 217 -17.91 -11.02 -9.93
CA THR A 217 -18.03 -9.94 -8.96
C THR A 217 -17.55 -8.62 -9.55
N THR A 218 -17.84 -7.53 -8.85
CA THR A 218 -17.37 -6.19 -9.21
C THR A 218 -16.27 -5.78 -8.25
N PHE A 219 -15.07 -5.62 -8.80
CA PHE A 219 -13.91 -5.07 -8.12
C PHE A 219 -13.99 -3.55 -8.12
N THR A 220 -13.60 -2.94 -7.01
CA THR A 220 -13.36 -1.51 -6.93
C THR A 220 -11.86 -1.28 -7.03
N VAL A 221 -11.44 -0.38 -7.92
CA VAL A 221 -10.04 -0.09 -8.19
C VAL A 221 -9.81 1.40 -8.01
N GLY A 222 -8.93 1.75 -7.07
CA GLY A 222 -8.42 3.10 -6.95
C GLY A 222 -7.54 3.44 -8.15
N VAL A 223 -7.67 4.64 -8.70
CA VAL A 223 -6.91 5.12 -9.85
C VAL A 223 -6.37 6.52 -9.63
N THR A 224 -5.21 6.81 -10.22
CA THR A 224 -4.70 8.19 -10.35
C THR A 224 -5.57 9.01 -11.29
N SER A 225 -5.46 10.33 -11.18
CA SER A 225 -6.12 11.26 -12.10
C SER A 225 -5.71 11.04 -13.57
N GLU A 226 -4.47 10.62 -13.83
CA GLU A 226 -3.99 10.27 -15.18
C GLU A 226 -4.76 9.08 -15.74
N ILE A 227 -4.80 7.97 -14.98
CA ILE A 227 -5.47 6.75 -15.41
C ILE A 227 -6.96 7.01 -15.62
N TYR A 228 -7.59 7.73 -14.69
CA TYR A 228 -8.99 8.11 -14.84
C TYR A 228 -9.25 8.90 -16.14
N SER A 229 -8.43 9.93 -16.42
CA SER A 229 -8.56 10.73 -17.64
C SER A 229 -8.37 9.88 -18.90
N ARG A 230 -7.40 8.96 -18.92
CA ARG A 230 -7.16 8.08 -20.07
C ARG A 230 -8.35 7.16 -20.33
N LEU A 231 -8.90 6.54 -19.30
CA LEU A 231 -10.10 5.70 -19.41
C LEU A 231 -11.30 6.49 -19.94
N GLN A 232 -11.45 7.74 -19.51
CA GLN A 232 -12.50 8.65 -19.99
C GLN A 232 -12.31 9.00 -21.48
N THR A 233 -11.10 9.41 -21.89
CA THR A 233 -10.79 9.74 -23.28
C THR A 233 -11.00 8.54 -24.22
N ARG A 234 -10.74 7.32 -23.72
CA ARG A 234 -10.98 6.07 -24.46
C ARG A 234 -12.45 5.62 -24.46
N GLY A 235 -13.34 6.35 -23.78
CA GLY A 235 -14.78 6.05 -23.74
C GLY A 235 -15.12 4.77 -22.99
N LEU A 236 -14.24 4.30 -22.10
CA LEU A 236 -14.40 3.01 -21.41
C LEU A 236 -15.24 3.11 -20.13
N LEU A 237 -15.47 4.33 -19.61
CA LEU A 237 -16.25 4.56 -18.40
C LEU A 237 -17.75 4.64 -18.71
N LYS A 238 -18.47 3.52 -18.58
CA LYS A 238 -19.94 3.48 -18.65
C LYS A 238 -20.53 3.89 -17.29
N GLY A 239 -21.52 4.78 -17.30
CA GLY A 239 -22.18 5.25 -16.08
C GLY A 239 -21.27 6.07 -15.14
N GLY A 240 -20.13 6.55 -15.62
CA GLY A 240 -19.20 7.41 -14.86
C GLY A 240 -18.13 6.68 -14.05
N SER A 241 -18.20 5.35 -13.91
CA SER A 241 -17.25 4.60 -13.07
C SER A 241 -17.02 3.13 -13.45
N ASN A 242 -17.82 2.51 -14.32
CA ASN A 242 -17.64 1.11 -14.69
C ASN A 242 -16.84 0.98 -15.99
N ILE A 243 -15.72 0.25 -15.96
CA ILE A 243 -14.97 -0.08 -17.18
C ILE A 243 -15.79 -1.10 -17.96
N GLY A 244 -16.47 -0.59 -18.99
CA GLY A 244 -17.37 -1.36 -19.82
C GLY A 244 -16.66 -2.00 -21.00
N ASN A 245 -17.04 -3.24 -21.29
CA ASN A 245 -16.62 -3.95 -22.48
C ASN A 245 -17.11 -3.21 -23.75
N GLY A 246 -16.18 -2.80 -24.61
CA GLY A 246 -16.45 -2.18 -25.90
C GLY A 246 -16.74 -3.26 -26.94
N SER A 247 -18.01 -3.64 -27.11
CA SER A 247 -18.42 -4.32 -28.35
C SER A 247 -18.82 -3.25 -29.36
N SER A 248 -17.94 -3.01 -30.33
CA SER A 248 -18.28 -2.28 -31.54
C SER A 248 -19.20 -3.16 -32.40
N GLY A 249 -20.47 -2.79 -32.54
CA GLY A 249 -21.37 -3.31 -33.58
C GLY A 249 -22.82 -3.49 -33.15
N GLY A 250 -23.72 -2.59 -33.59
CA GLY A 250 -25.17 -2.80 -33.51
C GLY A 250 -25.98 -1.51 -33.49
N SER A 251 -26.48 -1.09 -34.66
CA SER A 251 -27.42 0.01 -34.86
C SER A 251 -28.82 -0.33 -34.31
N GLY A 252 -29.48 0.66 -33.70
CA GLY A 252 -30.95 0.80 -33.67
C GLY A 252 -31.69 0.28 -32.43
N GLY A 253 -32.30 1.19 -31.67
CA GLY A 253 -33.32 0.86 -30.66
C GLY A 253 -33.61 1.99 -29.67
N SER A 254 -34.62 2.81 -29.96
CA SER A 254 -35.13 3.87 -29.10
C SER A 254 -35.98 3.34 -27.94
N GLY A 255 -35.92 3.98 -26.78
CA GLY A 255 -36.99 4.00 -25.77
C GLY A 255 -36.61 3.46 -24.39
N GLY A 256 -36.63 4.35 -23.38
CA GLY A 256 -36.60 3.95 -21.97
C GLY A 256 -36.00 5.00 -21.04
N SER A 257 -36.75 6.06 -20.75
CA SER A 257 -36.43 7.06 -19.73
C SER A 257 -36.40 6.41 -18.34
N GLY A 258 -35.25 6.47 -17.67
CA GLY A 258 -35.06 6.13 -16.27
C GLY A 258 -33.93 6.99 -15.72
N GLY A 259 -34.30 8.06 -15.01
CA GLY A 259 -33.35 9.02 -14.44
C GLY A 259 -32.49 8.37 -13.36
N GLY A 260 -31.23 8.09 -13.71
CA GLY A 260 -30.12 7.98 -12.78
C GLY A 260 -29.03 8.89 -13.31
N GLN A 261 -28.77 10.01 -12.62
CA GLN A 261 -27.63 10.86 -12.95
C GLN A 261 -26.36 10.00 -12.85
N ALA A 262 -25.62 9.89 -13.95
CA ALA A 262 -24.26 9.40 -13.91
C ALA A 262 -23.44 10.33 -13.02
N THR A 263 -23.15 9.90 -11.80
CA THR A 263 -22.20 10.57 -10.94
C THR A 263 -20.81 10.35 -11.52
N GLY A 264 -19.98 11.38 -11.60
CA GLY A 264 -18.59 11.26 -12.05
C GLY A 264 -17.75 10.32 -11.15
N PRO A 265 -16.40 10.34 -11.27
CA PRO A 265 -15.55 9.47 -10.47
C PRO A 265 -15.90 9.63 -9.00
N VAL A 266 -16.15 8.53 -8.29
CA VAL A 266 -16.26 8.64 -6.85
C VAL A 266 -14.85 8.75 -6.31
N ARG A 267 -14.48 9.93 -5.81
CA ARG A 267 -13.18 10.16 -5.18
C ARG A 267 -13.29 9.79 -3.72
N GLY A 268 -12.18 9.30 -3.15
CA GLY A 268 -12.06 9.28 -1.69
C GLY A 268 -12.26 10.70 -1.16
N LYS A 269 -13.02 10.85 -0.08
CA LYS A 269 -13.36 12.17 0.46
C LYS A 269 -13.23 12.21 1.97
N TRP A 270 -12.60 13.28 2.44
CA TRP A 270 -12.65 13.67 3.83
C TRP A 270 -14.02 14.22 4.16
N GLU A 271 -14.60 13.73 5.24
CA GLU A 271 -15.91 14.11 5.72
C GLU A 271 -15.82 14.43 7.21
N ASN A 272 -16.63 15.37 7.67
CA ASN A 272 -16.72 15.73 9.09
C ASN A 272 -18.18 15.87 9.47
N ASP A 273 -18.60 15.09 10.47
CA ASP A 273 -19.99 15.04 10.95
C ASP A 273 -20.17 15.73 12.31
N GLY A 274 -19.18 16.52 12.74
CA GLY A 274 -19.14 17.17 14.05
C GLY A 274 -18.67 16.26 15.19
N LYS A 275 -18.67 14.92 15.03
CA LYS A 275 -18.02 14.00 15.97
C LYS A 275 -16.52 13.88 15.66
N GLY A 276 -16.15 13.88 14.40
CA GLY A 276 -14.75 13.87 13.98
C GLY A 276 -14.61 13.81 12.46
N TRP A 277 -13.36 13.84 12.00
CA TRP A 277 -13.05 13.57 10.60
C TRP A 277 -13.11 12.07 10.34
N TRP A 278 -13.73 11.67 9.24
CA TRP A 278 -13.71 10.31 8.70
C TRP A 278 -13.40 10.38 7.21
N PHE A 279 -12.97 9.27 6.61
CA PHE A 279 -12.63 9.24 5.19
C PHE A 279 -13.52 8.24 4.45
N SER A 280 -14.38 8.72 3.55
CA SER A 280 -15.15 7.85 2.66
C SER A 280 -14.26 7.38 1.52
N LEU A 281 -14.33 6.09 1.21
CA LEU A 281 -13.59 5.47 0.11
C LEU A 281 -14.34 5.57 -1.23
N GLY A 282 -15.46 6.30 -1.30
CA GLY A 282 -16.22 6.49 -2.53
C GLY A 282 -16.98 5.26 -3.05
N ASN A 283 -16.77 4.08 -2.48
CA ASN A 283 -17.50 2.83 -2.80
C ASN A 283 -18.64 2.54 -1.81
N GLY A 284 -18.98 3.49 -0.94
CA GLY A 284 -19.92 3.29 0.17
C GLY A 284 -19.26 2.81 1.47
N GLU A 285 -17.96 2.52 1.45
CA GLU A 285 -17.16 2.21 2.65
C GLU A 285 -16.43 3.46 3.17
N TYR A 286 -15.78 3.30 4.33
CA TYR A 286 -14.97 4.33 4.99
C TYR A 286 -13.75 3.72 5.69
N ALA A 287 -12.71 4.53 5.87
CA ALA A 287 -11.50 4.16 6.60
C ALA A 287 -11.83 3.86 8.07
N LYS A 288 -11.45 2.68 8.55
CA LYS A 288 -11.76 2.19 9.90
C LYS A 288 -10.72 1.18 10.34
N ASN A 289 -10.21 1.33 11.57
CA ASN A 289 -9.16 0.46 12.13
C ASN A 289 -8.00 0.27 11.15
N CYS A 290 -7.53 1.37 10.55
CA CYS A 290 -6.58 1.31 9.45
C CYS A 290 -5.67 2.53 9.42
N TRP A 291 -4.53 2.36 8.76
CA TRP A 291 -3.73 3.45 8.24
C TRP A 291 -4.33 3.92 6.91
N LEU A 292 -4.34 5.23 6.66
CA LEU A 292 -4.67 5.80 5.36
C LEU A 292 -3.49 6.63 4.87
N ARG A 293 -3.00 6.37 3.67
CA ARG A 293 -2.10 7.30 2.99
C ARG A 293 -2.90 8.22 2.08
N SER A 294 -2.76 9.53 2.22
CA SER A 294 -3.37 10.51 1.32
C SER A 294 -2.29 11.50 0.86
N GLY A 295 -1.89 11.40 -0.41
CA GLY A 295 -0.70 12.10 -0.92
C GLY A 295 0.59 11.61 -0.24
N SER A 296 1.40 12.55 0.27
CA SER A 296 2.61 12.24 1.06
C SER A 296 2.33 11.90 2.52
N ASN A 297 1.11 12.11 2.99
CA ASN A 297 0.76 12.08 4.40
C ASN A 297 0.13 10.74 4.79
N TRP A 298 0.44 10.29 6.00
CA TRP A 298 -0.18 9.13 6.64
C TRP A 298 -1.18 9.59 7.69
N TYR A 299 -2.29 8.88 7.82
CA TYR A 299 -3.36 9.11 8.78
C TYR A 299 -3.69 7.76 9.43
N ALA A 300 -4.26 7.76 10.64
CA ALA A 300 -4.81 6.56 11.25
C ALA A 300 -6.28 6.76 11.61
N PHE A 301 -7.05 5.68 11.57
CA PHE A 301 -8.47 5.67 11.87
C PHE A 301 -8.77 4.67 12.98
N GLY A 302 -9.54 5.12 13.96
CA GLY A 302 -9.99 4.29 15.08
C GLY A 302 -10.97 3.21 14.65
N MET A 303 -11.31 2.33 15.58
CA MET A 303 -12.34 1.31 15.40
C MET A 303 -13.74 1.88 15.20
N ASP A 304 -13.97 3.17 15.46
CA ASP A 304 -15.23 3.84 15.20
C ASP A 304 -15.24 4.60 13.86
N GLY A 305 -14.16 4.53 13.09
CA GLY A 305 -14.05 5.11 11.75
C GLY A 305 -13.58 6.56 11.72
N TYR A 306 -13.23 7.14 12.88
CA TYR A 306 -12.76 8.52 12.96
C TYR A 306 -11.24 8.60 12.96
N MET A 307 -10.74 9.65 12.32
CA MET A 307 -9.34 10.00 12.21
C MET A 307 -8.75 10.26 13.60
N ILE A 308 -7.57 9.70 13.83
CA ILE A 308 -6.83 9.82 15.07
C ILE A 308 -5.93 11.05 14.98
N THR A 309 -5.87 11.78 16.09
CA THR A 309 -4.92 12.87 16.33
C THR A 309 -4.23 12.63 17.68
N GLY A 310 -3.08 13.27 17.89
CA GLY A 310 -2.24 13.13 19.07
C GLY A 310 -1.44 11.82 19.11
N TRP A 311 -0.91 11.52 20.29
CA TRP A 311 -0.14 10.30 20.56
C TRP A 311 -1.03 9.06 20.60
N VAL A 312 -0.64 8.02 19.85
CA VAL A 312 -1.37 6.75 19.77
C VAL A 312 -0.39 5.58 19.72
N ALA A 313 -0.74 4.49 20.41
CA ALA A 313 -0.03 3.23 20.33
C ALA A 313 -0.72 2.29 19.33
N ILE A 314 -0.01 1.91 18.27
CA ILE A 314 -0.49 1.03 17.21
C ILE A 314 0.45 -0.18 17.14
N ASP A 315 -0.08 -1.37 17.42
CA ASP A 315 0.70 -2.62 17.55
C ASP A 315 1.93 -2.48 18.49
N GLY A 316 1.75 -1.81 19.63
CA GLY A 316 2.80 -1.61 20.63
C GLY A 316 3.89 -0.60 20.24
N THR A 317 3.79 0.01 19.05
CA THR A 317 4.66 1.10 18.61
C THR A 317 3.92 2.42 18.73
N TRP A 318 4.59 3.46 19.23
CA TRP A 318 3.99 4.78 19.40
C TRP A 318 4.20 5.64 18.16
N TYR A 319 3.15 6.39 17.83
CA TYR A 319 3.09 7.36 16.75
C TYR A 319 2.43 8.63 17.26
N TYR A 320 2.66 9.74 16.56
CA TYR A 320 1.95 10.98 16.77
C TYR A 320 1.28 11.44 15.48
N PHE A 321 0.05 11.94 15.58
CA PHE A 321 -0.68 12.54 14.47
C PHE A 321 -1.00 13.99 14.82
N HIS A 322 -0.70 14.92 13.91
CA HIS A 322 -0.98 16.35 14.10
C HIS A 322 -2.49 16.61 14.16
N SER A 323 -2.88 17.85 14.45
CA SER A 323 -4.29 18.22 14.64
C SER A 323 -5.15 18.08 13.37
N ASP A 324 -4.53 18.16 12.20
CA ASP A 324 -5.11 17.86 10.88
C ASP A 324 -5.00 16.37 10.51
N GLY A 325 -4.46 15.55 11.40
CA GLY A 325 -4.41 14.09 11.33
C GLY A 325 -3.26 13.48 10.58
N HIS A 326 -2.33 14.27 10.01
CA HIS A 326 -1.16 13.68 9.39
C HIS A 326 -0.15 13.19 10.42
N MET A 327 0.45 12.03 10.17
CA MET A 327 1.45 11.40 11.02
C MET A 327 2.71 12.26 11.05
N ALA A 328 3.24 12.49 12.24
CA ALA A 328 4.56 13.06 12.43
C ALA A 328 5.63 12.06 11.99
N ASN A 329 6.63 12.53 11.24
CA ASN A 329 7.76 11.71 10.82
C ASN A 329 9.01 12.59 10.62
N SER A 330 10.17 12.03 10.96
CA SER A 330 11.46 12.76 10.96
C SER A 330 11.37 14.10 11.70
N GLU A 331 10.69 14.13 12.85
CA GLU A 331 10.51 15.33 13.64
C GLU A 331 10.47 15.04 15.14
N TRP A 332 10.77 16.06 15.93
CA TRP A 332 10.55 16.04 17.37
C TRP A 332 9.13 16.49 17.68
N VAL A 333 8.40 15.74 18.50
CA VAL A 333 7.08 16.14 19.04
C VAL A 333 7.10 15.95 20.54
N ASP A 334 6.75 16.98 21.30
CA ASP A 334 6.75 16.97 22.77
C ASP A 334 8.10 16.50 23.36
N GLY A 335 9.19 16.74 22.63
CA GLY A 335 10.53 16.28 23.00
C GLY A 335 10.84 14.82 22.66
N TYR A 336 10.01 14.11 21.92
CA TYR A 336 10.27 12.74 21.45
C TYR A 336 10.52 12.70 19.94
N TRP A 337 11.53 11.94 19.52
CA TRP A 337 11.86 11.80 18.11
C TRP A 337 11.02 10.72 17.42
N LEU A 338 10.31 11.09 16.36
CA LEU A 338 9.61 10.18 15.47
C LEU A 338 10.50 9.92 14.25
N SER A 339 10.86 8.66 13.99
CA SER A 339 11.70 8.30 12.84
C SER A 339 11.01 8.57 11.50
N GLY A 340 11.70 8.33 10.39
CA GLY A 340 11.14 8.59 9.04
C GLY A 340 9.86 7.81 8.71
N ASN A 341 9.61 6.70 9.39
CA ASN A 341 8.36 5.93 9.31
C ASN A 341 7.34 6.31 10.41
N GLY A 342 7.58 7.39 11.15
CA GLY A 342 6.75 7.91 12.24
C GLY A 342 6.80 7.15 13.56
N ALA A 343 7.56 6.05 13.64
CA ALA A 343 7.67 5.30 14.88
C ALA A 343 8.53 6.04 15.92
N TRP A 344 8.03 6.12 17.14
CA TRP A 344 8.88 6.46 18.28
C TRP A 344 9.75 5.25 18.64
N SER A 345 11.03 5.34 18.36
CA SER A 345 12.02 4.28 18.61
C SER A 345 13.29 4.77 19.31
N TYR A 346 13.36 6.08 19.59
CA TYR A 346 14.53 6.74 20.15
C TYR A 346 14.27 7.25 21.56
N SER A 347 15.19 6.96 22.48
CA SER A 347 15.02 7.26 23.92
C SER A 347 15.50 8.65 24.34
N GLY A 348 16.21 9.38 23.48
CA GLY A 348 16.61 10.76 23.76
C GLY A 348 15.38 11.66 23.88
N VAL A 349 15.40 12.57 24.84
CA VAL A 349 14.31 13.52 25.09
C VAL A 349 14.84 14.92 24.83
N GLY A 350 14.32 15.55 23.78
CA GLY A 350 14.67 16.88 23.32
C GLY A 350 14.00 17.98 24.12
N SER A 351 14.71 19.07 24.37
CA SER A 351 14.18 20.27 24.98
C SER A 351 14.79 21.55 24.40
N TRP A 352 13.99 22.62 24.44
CA TRP A 352 14.46 23.97 24.14
C TRP A 352 15.23 24.56 25.31
N HIS A 353 16.30 25.28 25.00
CA HIS A 353 17.15 25.99 25.94
C HIS A 353 17.42 27.40 25.45
N ALA A 354 17.71 28.33 26.38
CA ALA A 354 18.01 29.72 26.07
C ALA A 354 19.30 30.18 26.75
N GLY A 355 20.10 30.98 26.05
CA GLY A 355 21.36 31.51 26.54
C GLY A 355 21.75 32.81 25.84
N ALA A 356 22.98 33.27 26.08
CA ALA A 356 23.47 34.54 25.52
C ALA A 356 23.53 34.55 23.97
N GLY A 357 23.72 33.39 23.35
CA GLY A 357 23.73 33.22 21.89
C GLY A 357 22.35 33.06 21.24
N GLY A 358 21.27 33.00 22.03
CA GLY A 358 19.91 32.73 21.57
C GLY A 358 19.37 31.40 22.09
N TRP A 359 18.39 30.85 21.38
CA TRP A 359 17.77 29.56 21.70
C TRP A 359 18.51 28.41 21.02
N TRP A 360 18.60 27.25 21.66
CA TRP A 360 19.02 26.00 21.01
C TRP A 360 18.10 24.85 21.42
N PHE A 361 18.18 23.74 20.71
CA PHE A 361 17.47 22.51 21.04
C PHE A 361 18.50 21.40 21.30
N GLU A 362 18.35 20.65 22.38
CA GLU A 362 19.28 19.59 22.75
C GLU A 362 18.50 18.43 23.37
N ASP A 363 18.93 17.20 23.11
CA ASP A 363 18.37 16.02 23.75
C ASP A 363 19.17 15.55 24.97
N SER A 364 18.54 14.68 25.75
CA SER A 364 19.15 14.10 26.96
C SER A 364 20.39 13.22 26.73
N SER A 365 20.75 12.92 25.48
CA SER A 365 21.99 12.23 25.10
C SER A 365 23.12 13.18 24.71
N GLY A 366 22.83 14.50 24.61
CA GLY A 366 23.74 15.53 24.13
C GLY A 366 23.71 15.73 22.61
N TRP A 367 22.72 15.19 21.91
CA TRP A 367 22.50 15.51 20.51
C TRP A 367 21.83 16.87 20.38
N TYR A 368 22.28 17.69 19.42
CA TYR A 368 21.67 18.96 19.07
C TYR A 368 21.81 19.23 17.56
N PRO A 369 20.86 19.95 16.93
CA PRO A 369 20.97 20.32 15.54
C PRO A 369 21.95 21.48 15.34
N TYR A 370 22.81 21.40 14.32
CA TYR A 370 23.70 22.47 13.90
C TYR A 370 23.80 22.51 12.37
N SER A 371 23.88 23.70 11.79
CA SER A 371 23.91 23.96 10.34
C SER A 371 22.80 23.23 9.55
N GLN A 372 21.60 23.11 10.12
CA GLN A 372 20.54 22.32 9.51
C GLN A 372 19.13 22.81 9.87
N TRP A 373 18.20 22.44 9.01
CA TRP A 373 16.77 22.50 9.29
C TRP A 373 16.37 21.35 10.22
N GLN A 374 15.58 21.66 11.23
CA GLN A 374 15.01 20.66 12.13
C GLN A 374 13.53 20.98 12.38
N LYS A 375 12.67 19.97 12.18
CA LYS A 375 11.24 20.06 12.47
C LYS A 375 11.00 19.68 13.93
N ILE A 376 10.30 20.56 14.65
CA ILE A 376 10.00 20.46 16.08
C ILE A 376 8.56 20.94 16.28
N ASP A 377 7.71 20.11 16.87
CA ASP A 377 6.30 20.37 17.15
C ASP A 377 5.52 20.90 15.92
N GLY A 378 5.74 20.26 14.76
CA GLY A 378 5.08 20.61 13.51
C GLY A 378 5.68 21.83 12.78
N LYS A 379 6.68 22.51 13.35
CA LYS A 379 7.29 23.72 12.79
C LYS A 379 8.74 23.49 12.37
N TRP A 380 9.15 24.11 11.28
CA TRP A 380 10.54 24.08 10.82
C TRP A 380 11.34 25.23 11.43
N TYR A 381 12.52 24.89 11.94
CA TYR A 381 13.51 25.81 12.48
C TYR A 381 14.86 25.58 11.80
N TYR A 382 15.66 26.62 11.65
CA TYR A 382 17.04 26.48 11.19
C TYR A 382 18.02 26.78 12.32
N PHE A 383 19.03 25.94 12.48
CA PHE A 383 20.07 26.11 13.47
C PHE A 383 21.41 26.43 12.80
N ASP A 384 22.10 27.45 13.31
CA ASP A 384 23.37 27.90 12.78
C ASP A 384 24.54 26.92 13.06
N GLY A 385 25.75 27.28 12.65
CA GLY A 385 26.93 26.43 12.83
C GLY A 385 27.35 26.18 14.28
N ASN A 386 26.79 26.93 15.23
CA ASN A 386 26.99 26.74 16.66
C ASN A 386 25.79 26.05 17.34
N GLY A 387 24.74 25.74 16.58
CA GLY A 387 23.50 25.14 17.09
C GLY A 387 22.49 26.13 17.65
N TYR A 388 22.63 27.43 17.39
CA TYR A 388 21.63 28.41 17.80
C TYR A 388 20.54 28.59 16.74
N MET A 389 19.30 28.67 17.18
CA MET A 389 18.11 28.90 16.36
C MET A 389 18.18 30.28 15.70
N VAL A 390 18.04 30.28 14.39
CA VAL A 390 18.03 31.48 13.57
C VAL A 390 16.62 32.11 13.56
N THR A 391 16.54 33.44 13.64
CA THR A 391 15.27 34.19 13.66
C THR A 391 15.32 35.42 12.76
N ASN A 392 14.15 35.95 12.37
CA ASN A 392 13.98 37.22 11.66
C ASN A 392 14.83 37.36 10.38
N THR A 393 15.01 36.28 9.63
CA THR A 393 15.85 36.28 8.41
C THR A 393 15.32 35.27 7.40
N THR A 394 16.03 35.09 6.29
CA THR A 394 15.73 34.10 5.26
C THR A 394 16.89 33.11 5.13
N ILE A 395 16.58 31.81 5.15
CA ILE A 395 17.52 30.71 4.91
C ILE A 395 16.99 29.88 3.75
N ASP A 396 17.83 29.61 2.74
CA ASP A 396 17.47 28.82 1.55
C ASP A 396 16.19 29.27 0.83
N GLY A 397 15.86 30.56 0.91
CA GLY A 397 14.64 31.13 0.34
C GLY A 397 13.40 31.08 1.24
N TYR A 398 13.50 30.48 2.44
CA TYR A 398 12.41 30.38 3.41
C TYR A 398 12.54 31.44 4.52
N ARG A 399 11.44 32.14 4.83
CA ARG A 399 11.41 33.21 5.83
C ARG A 399 11.20 32.64 7.23
N LEU A 400 12.05 33.07 8.17
CA LEU A 400 11.97 32.73 9.60
C LEU A 400 11.45 33.93 10.41
N GLY A 401 10.44 33.68 11.23
CA GLY A 401 9.82 34.67 12.11
C GLY A 401 10.69 35.05 13.32
N ALA A 402 10.12 35.89 14.19
CA ALA A 402 10.74 36.27 15.46
C ALA A 402 10.82 35.11 16.46
N ASP A 403 9.93 34.13 16.32
CA ASP A 403 9.93 32.86 17.05
C ASP A 403 10.82 31.80 16.39
N GLY A 404 11.53 32.14 15.30
CA GLY A 404 12.40 31.22 14.55
C GLY A 404 11.67 30.19 13.69
N ALA A 405 10.34 30.14 13.75
CA ALA A 405 9.56 29.24 12.92
C ALA A 405 9.52 29.74 11.47
N MET A 406 9.64 28.80 10.53
CA MET A 406 9.38 29.04 9.12
C MET A 406 7.93 29.44 8.90
N GLN A 407 7.71 30.48 8.08
CA GLN A 407 6.40 31.06 7.79
C GLN A 407 5.76 30.56 6.50
#